data_AF-A0AAE5XKJ2-F1
#
_entry.id   AF-A0AAE5XKJ2-F1
#
_cell.length_a   1.000
_cell.length_b   1.000
_cell.length_c   1.000
_cell.angle_alpha   90.00
_cell.angle_beta   90.00
_cell.angle_gamma   90.00
#
_symmetry.space_group_name_H-M   'P 1'
#
loop_
_entity.id
_entity.type
_entity.pdbx_description
1 polymer ?
#
loop_
_entity_poly.entity_id
_entity_poly.type
_entity_poly.pdbx_seq_one_letter_code
_entity_poly.pdbx_strand_id
1 'polypeptide(L)' 'MKTLTVSLTISVIVASLMTYQGLFHNVMGEFCHNPGEVECDIDWVMVLGLWTFWMCIVSGGLGLLVFVFKTLKRTGQ' A
#
# COMPACT_ATOMS: atom_id res chain seq x y z
N MET A 1 7.70 12.22 15.82
CA MET A 1 8.19 10.83 15.76
C MET A 1 7.07 9.81 15.98
N LYS A 2 6.39 9.77 17.14
CA LYS A 2 5.35 8.74 17.43
C LYS A 2 4.27 8.58 16.34
N THR A 3 3.70 9.68 15.83
CA THR A 3 2.66 9.62 14.78
C THR A 3 3.18 9.11 13.44
N LEU A 4 4.44 9.40 13.11
CA LEU A 4 5.07 8.96 11.87
C LEU A 4 5.30 7.45 11.90
N THR A 5 5.79 6.92 13.02
CA THR A 5 6.01 5.49 13.22
C THR A 5 4.70 4.71 13.14
N VAL A 6 3.63 5.18 13.81
CA VAL A 6 2.32 4.54 13.74
C VAL A 6 1.76 4.55 12.32
N SER A 7 1.86 5.68 11.62
CA SER A 7 1.42 5.80 10.22
C SER A 7 2.19 4.86 9.29
N LEU A 8 3.52 4.77 9.45
CA LEU A 8 4.36 3.84 8.69
C LEU A 8 3.99 2.37 8.97
N THR A 9 3.81 1.99 10.23
CA THR A 9 3.41 0.63 10.60
C THR A 9 2.07 0.25 9.98
N ILE A 10 1.06 1.12 10.07
CA ILE A 10 -0.25 0.90 9.44
C ILE A 10 -0.10 0.78 7.93
N SER A 11 0.71 1.65 7.31
CA SER A 11 0.96 1.60 5.86
C SER A 11 1.58 0.27 5.44
N VAL A 12 2.58 -0.23 6.18
CA VAL A 12 3.23 -1.53 5.89
C VAL A 12 2.22 -2.67 5.97
N ILE A 13 1.36 -2.68 6.99
CA ILE A 13 0.34 -3.73 7.17
C ILE A 13 -0.64 -3.68 6.00
N VAL A 14 -1.19 -2.51 5.67
CA VAL A 14 -2.18 -2.36 4.60
C VAL A 14 -1.58 -2.70 3.25
N ALA A 15 -0.39 -2.19 2.93
CA ALA A 15 0.29 -2.50 1.68
C ALA A 15 0.55 -3.99 1.50
N SER A 16 0.97 -4.68 2.57
CA SER A 16 1.19 -6.12 2.56
C SER A 16 -0.12 -6.90 2.35
N LEU A 17 -1.22 -6.48 3.00
CA LEU A 17 -2.54 -7.10 2.81
C LEU A 17 -3.07 -6.90 1.39
N MET A 18 -2.94 -5.71 0.81
CA MET A 18 -3.39 -5.44 -0.55
C MET A 18 -2.56 -6.20 -1.58
N THR A 19 -1.24 -6.30 -1.35
CA THR A 19 -0.34 -7.10 -2.22
C THR A 19 -0.69 -8.58 -2.13
N TYR A 20 -0.94 -9.10 -0.91
CA TYR A 20 -1.40 -10.47 -0.71
C TYR A 20 -2.73 -10.73 -1.43
N GLN A 21 -3.71 -9.82 -1.29
CA GLN A 21 -4.97 -9.96 -2.01
C GLN A 21 -4.77 -9.94 -3.53
N GLY A 22 -3.94 -9.04 -4.05
CA GLY A 22 -3.62 -8.98 -5.47
C GLY A 22 -3.02 -10.31 -5.97
N LEU A 23 -2.07 -10.87 -5.24
CA LEU A 23 -1.40 -12.11 -5.62
C LEU A 23 -2.30 -13.34 -5.56
N PHE A 24 -3.15 -13.47 -4.54
CA PHE A 24 -3.87 -14.72 -4.26
C PHE A 24 -5.34 -14.71 -4.68
N HIS A 25 -5.93 -13.55 -4.93
CA HIS A 25 -7.35 -13.43 -5.28
C HIS A 25 -7.61 -12.89 -6.69
N ASN A 26 -6.59 -12.40 -7.40
CA ASN A 26 -6.71 -12.13 -8.83
C ASN A 26 -6.26 -13.34 -9.65
N VAL A 27 -6.60 -13.32 -10.93
CA VAL A 27 -6.08 -14.29 -11.90
C VAL A 27 -4.55 -14.18 -11.90
N MET A 28 -3.88 -15.23 -11.41
CA MET A 28 -2.42 -15.31 -11.22
C MET A 28 -1.63 -14.72 -12.41
N GLY A 29 -2.15 -14.87 -13.64
CA GLY A 29 -1.53 -14.38 -14.86
C GLY A 29 -1.25 -12.88 -14.91
N GLU A 30 -1.93 -12.02 -14.15
CA GLU A 30 -1.56 -10.59 -14.10
C GLU A 30 -0.18 -10.36 -13.47
N PHE A 31 0.22 -11.21 -12.52
CA PHE A 31 1.46 -11.09 -11.75
C PHE A 31 2.59 -12.00 -12.24
N CYS A 32 2.38 -12.72 -13.35
CA CYS A 32 3.40 -13.56 -13.95
C CYS A 32 4.00 -12.89 -15.19
N HIS A 33 5.31 -13.01 -15.39
CA HIS A 33 5.95 -12.64 -16.66
C HIS A 33 5.47 -13.49 -17.83
N ASN A 34 4.99 -14.71 -17.56
CA ASN A 34 4.53 -15.71 -18.51
C ASN A 34 3.03 -16.04 -18.29
N PRO A 35 2.11 -15.15 -18.66
CA PRO A 35 0.68 -15.37 -18.46
C PRO A 35 0.19 -16.61 -19.24
N GLY A 36 -0.49 -17.53 -18.55
CA GLY A 36 -1.11 -18.72 -19.16
C GLY A 36 -0.31 -20.01 -19.05
N GLU A 37 0.93 -19.95 -18.55
CA GLU A 37 1.73 -21.14 -18.23
C GLU A 37 1.31 -21.79 -16.90
N VAL A 38 1.60 -23.08 -16.75
CA VAL A 38 1.31 -23.83 -15.50
C VAL A 38 2.20 -23.35 -14.35
N GLU A 39 3.44 -23.02 -14.66
CA GLU A 39 4.40 -22.44 -13.71
C GLU A 39 4.43 -20.92 -13.87
N CYS A 40 4.03 -20.19 -12.82
CA CYS A 40 4.09 -18.74 -12.79
C CYS A 40 5.51 -18.26 -12.42
N ASP A 41 6.16 -17.53 -13.33
CA ASP A 41 7.34 -16.74 -13.03
C ASP A 41 6.90 -15.36 -12.52
N ILE A 42 6.93 -15.16 -11.21
CA ILE A 42 6.38 -13.96 -10.56
C ILE A 42 7.17 -12.71 -10.99
N ASP A 43 6.47 -11.70 -11.51
CA ASP A 43 7.00 -10.37 -11.76
C ASP A 43 7.15 -9.61 -10.43
N TRP A 44 8.28 -9.83 -9.76
CA TRP A 44 8.59 -9.18 -8.50
C TRP A 44 8.68 -7.65 -8.61
N VAL A 45 9.00 -7.10 -9.79
CA VAL A 45 9.04 -5.66 -10.01
C VAL A 45 7.64 -5.09 -9.92
N MET A 46 6.67 -5.73 -10.57
CA MET A 46 5.27 -5.31 -10.48
C MET A 46 4.71 -5.52 -9.07
N VAL A 47 5.04 -6.62 -8.39
CA VAL A 47 4.61 -6.87 -7.00
C VAL A 47 5.16 -5.80 -6.05
N LEU A 48 6.44 -5.46 -6.16
CA LEU A 48 7.06 -4.36 -5.39
C LEU A 48 6.43 -3.01 -5.76
N GLY A 49 6.09 -2.79 -7.02
CA GLY A 49 5.35 -1.62 -7.49
C GLY A 49 3.98 -1.48 -6.83
N LEU A 50 3.21 -2.56 -6.77
CA LEU A 50 1.91 -2.59 -6.10
C LEU A 50 2.05 -2.33 -4.59
N TRP A 51 3.03 -2.96 -3.95
CA TRP A 51 3.27 -2.77 -2.52
C TRP A 51 3.65 -1.31 -2.21
N THR A 52 4.58 -0.73 -2.98
CA THR A 52 5.01 0.67 -2.81
C THR A 52 3.90 1.66 -3.11
N PHE A 53 3.05 1.39 -4.10
CA PHE A 53 1.87 2.19 -4.40
C PHE A 53 0.93 2.29 -3.19
N TRP A 54 0.58 1.17 -2.57
CA TRP A 54 -0.27 1.17 -1.37
C TRP A 54 0.40 1.81 -0.16
N MET A 55 1.71 1.61 0.01
CA MET A 55 2.48 2.32 1.03
C MET A 55 2.36 3.83 0.91
N CYS A 56 2.51 4.36 -0.30
CA CYS A 56 2.42 5.80 -0.59
C CYS A 56 1.01 6.33 -0.35
N ILE A 57 -0.02 5.60 -0.80
CA ILE A 57 -1.42 6.02 -0.59
C ILE A 57 -1.76 6.10 0.88
N VAL A 58 -1.45 5.08 1.66
CA VAL A 58 -1.84 5.01 3.08
C VAL A 58 -1.05 6.02 3.90
N SER A 59 0.27 6.11 3.70
CA SER A 59 1.10 7.07 4.42
C SER A 59 0.80 8.52 4.04
N GLY A 60 0.58 8.78 2.74
CA GLY A 60 0.18 10.11 2.23
C GLY A 60 -1.20 10.53 2.73
N GLY A 61 -2.19 9.64 2.66
CA GLY A 61 -3.55 9.88 3.14
C GLY A 61 -3.60 10.14 4.65
N LEU A 62 -2.91 9.32 5.46
CA LEU A 62 -2.80 9.54 6.91
C LEU A 62 -2.06 10.84 7.23
N GLY A 63 -1.01 11.17 6.48
CA GLY A 63 -0.29 12.44 6.61
C GLY A 63 -1.18 13.65 6.35
N LEU A 64 -1.98 13.59 5.28
CA LEU A 64 -2.96 14.62 4.93
C LEU A 64 -4.02 14.78 6.03
N LEU A 65 -4.58 13.68 6.54
CA LEU A 65 -5.56 13.73 7.63
C LEU A 65 -4.98 14.39 8.87
N VAL A 66 -3.78 13.99 9.30
CA VAL A 66 -3.10 14.61 10.45
C VAL A 66 -2.88 16.10 10.23
N PHE A 67 -2.50 16.51 9.01
CA PHE A 67 -2.34 17.92 8.66
C PHE A 67 -3.66 18.70 8.74
N VAL A 68 -4.74 18.15 8.19
CA VAL A 68 -6.08 18.76 8.23
C VAL A 68 -6.56 18.90 9.68
N PHE A 69 -6.49 17.83 10.48
CA PHE A 69 -6.89 17.88 11.89
C PHE A 69 -6.11 18.91 12.70
N LYS A 70 -4.79 19.01 12.46
CA LYS A 70 -3.97 20.02 13.13
C LYS A 70 -4.34 21.45 12.72
N THR A 71 -4.64 21.63 11.43
CA THR A 71 -5.05 22.94 10.90
C THR A 71 -6.39 23.35 11.50
N LEU A 72 -7.41 22.48 11.45
CA LEU A 72 -8.73 22.73 12.02
C LEU A 72 -8.66 23.08 13.51
N LYS A 73 -7.90 22.29 14.30
CA LYS A 73 -7.71 22.55 15.74
C LYS A 73 -7.02 23.89 16.01
N ARG A 74 -6.14 24.37 15.13
CA ARG A 74 -5.48 25.68 15.28
C ARG A 74 -6.41 26.84 14.94
N THR A 75 -7.33 26.64 14.00
CA THR A 75 -8.28 27.67 13.56
C THR A 75 -9.52 27.80 14.45
N GLY A 76 -9.64 27.02 15.53
CA GLY A 76 -10.61 27.29 16.60
C GLY A 76 -12.09 27.15 16.18
N GLN A 77 -12.38 26.16 15.34
CA GLN A 77 -13.59 25.36 15.56
C GLN A 77 -13.29 24.33 16.65
#